data_AF-A0A7S2D2H6-F1
#
_entry.id   AF-A0A7S2D2H6-F1
#
_cell.length_a   1.000
_cell.length_b   1.000
_cell.length_c   1.000
_cell.angle_alpha   90.00
_cell.angle_beta   90.00
_cell.angle_gamma   90.00
#
_symmetry.space_group_name_H-M   'P 1'
#
loop_
_entity.id
_entity.type
_entity.pdbx_description
1 polymer ?
#
loop_
_entity_poly.entity_id
_entity_poly.type
_entity_poly.pdbx_seq_one_letter_code
_entity_poly.pdbx_strand_id
1 'polypeptide(L)'
;NLGAALLNLGRFEEAKEVSEAVLKRHPDSPAADYHIGVACCQLALRLRSGAKGSLSFSDSARYEELRREAFAKLAKSRDGDQGRLRRKGQESPWLEADDRMFAVMQEGQPPGAEVELPDGIGWQFVSNRI
;
A
#
# COMPACT_ATOMS: atom_id res chain seq x y z
N ASN A 1 2.48 12.48 7.53
CA ASN A 1 2.30 13.16 6.23
C ASN A 1 3.45 12.95 5.25
N LEU A 2 4.73 12.87 5.67
CA LEU A 2 5.85 12.64 4.75
C LEU A 2 5.72 11.36 3.89
N GLY A 3 5.33 10.23 4.49
CA GLY A 3 5.09 8.98 3.75
C GLY A 3 4.08 9.14 2.61
N ALA A 4 2.90 9.69 2.90
CA ALA A 4 1.88 10.01 1.90
C ALA A 4 2.39 10.94 0.79
N ALA A 5 3.16 11.98 1.14
CA ALA A 5 3.75 12.88 0.16
C ALA A 5 4.74 12.15 -0.78
N LEU A 6 5.57 11.25 -0.25
CA LEU A 6 6.50 10.45 -1.05
C LEU A 6 5.77 9.47 -1.97
N LEU A 7 4.66 8.88 -1.53
CA LEU A 7 3.80 8.05 -2.38
C LEU A 7 3.22 8.85 -3.56
N ASN A 8 2.70 10.04 -3.30
CA ASN A 8 2.16 10.92 -4.35
C ASN A 8 3.25 11.36 -5.36
N LEU A 9 4.49 11.51 -4.90
CA LEU A 9 5.63 11.80 -5.76
C LEU A 9 6.18 10.56 -6.49
N GLY A 10 5.61 9.37 -6.29
CA GLY A 10 6.09 8.12 -6.86
C GLY A 10 7.45 7.66 -6.32
N ARG A 11 7.90 8.18 -5.18
CA ARG A 11 9.16 7.85 -4.50
C ARG A 11 8.92 6.73 -3.50
N PHE A 12 8.60 5.54 -4.02
CA PHE A 12 8.06 4.43 -3.23
C PHE A 12 9.08 3.80 -2.28
N GLU A 13 10.34 3.67 -2.68
CA GLU A 13 11.43 3.17 -1.84
C GLU A 13 11.60 4.05 -0.60
N GLU A 14 11.66 5.37 -0.79
CA GLU A 14 11.78 6.33 0.31
C GLU A 14 10.52 6.37 1.18
N ALA A 15 9.33 6.24 0.58
CA ALA A 15 8.08 6.13 1.32
C ALA A 15 8.08 4.91 2.26
N LYS A 16 8.63 3.78 1.79
CA LYS A 16 8.83 2.57 2.59
C LYS A 16 9.80 2.83 3.74
N GLU A 17 11.00 3.33 3.45
CA GLU A 17 12.04 3.57 4.46
C GLU A 17 11.58 4.52 5.58
N VAL A 18 10.96 5.65 5.20
CA VAL A 18 10.42 6.61 6.16
C VAL A 18 9.35 5.95 7.03
N SER A 19 8.48 5.15 6.43
CA SER A 19 7.38 4.50 7.14
C SER A 19 7.87 3.36 8.06
N GLU A 20 8.91 2.62 7.67
CA GLU A 20 9.60 1.67 8.55
C GLU A 20 10.24 2.38 9.75
N ALA A 21 10.84 3.56 9.54
CA ALA A 21 11.36 4.39 10.62
C ALA A 21 10.27 4.92 11.56
N VAL A 22 9.04 5.10 11.07
CA VAL A 22 7.86 5.38 11.91
C VAL A 22 7.50 4.15 12.72
N LEU A 23 7.42 2.97 12.13
CA LEU A 23 7.11 1.73 12.85
C LEU A 23 8.14 1.38 13.94
N LYS A 24 9.42 1.71 13.74
CA LYS A 24 10.44 1.54 14.78
C LYS A 24 10.15 2.36 16.06
N ARG A 25 9.48 3.51 15.92
CA ARG A 25 9.10 4.39 17.04
C ARG A 25 7.67 4.14 17.52
N HIS A 26 6.79 3.77 16.60
CA HIS A 26 5.36 3.53 16.81
C HIS A 26 4.94 2.23 16.10
N PRO A 27 5.19 1.05 16.72
CA PRO A 27 4.99 -0.26 16.08
C PRO A 27 3.55 -0.54 15.64
N ASP A 28 2.58 0.14 16.26
CA ASP A 28 1.15 -0.03 16.03
C ASP A 28 0.55 1.08 15.17
N SER A 29 1.38 1.88 14.48
CA SER A 29 0.91 2.95 13.60
C SER A 29 0.27 2.38 12.34
N PRO A 30 -1.07 2.41 12.21
CA PRO A 30 -1.73 1.80 11.07
C PRO A 30 -1.40 2.58 9.78
N ALA A 31 -1.19 3.89 9.87
CA ALA A 31 -0.78 4.72 8.74
C ALA A 31 0.60 4.37 8.19
N ALA A 32 1.52 3.93 9.05
CA ALA A 32 2.82 3.47 8.58
C ALA A 32 2.71 2.12 7.87
N ASP A 33 1.91 1.18 8.41
CA ASP A 33 1.63 -0.08 7.72
C ASP A 33 0.91 0.17 6.37
N TYR A 34 -0.04 1.12 6.29
CA TYR A 34 -0.66 1.54 5.03
C TYR A 34 0.38 2.02 4.01
N HIS A 35 1.23 2.99 4.38
CA HIS A 35 2.19 3.55 3.43
C HIS A 35 3.20 2.52 2.93
N ILE A 36 3.65 1.60 3.80
CA ILE A 36 4.52 0.47 3.39
C ILE A 36 3.76 -0.42 2.41
N GLY A 37 2.51 -0.76 2.72
CA GLY A 37 1.67 -1.60 1.87
C GLY A 37 1.50 -1.03 0.45
N VAL A 38 1.18 0.26 0.35
CA VAL A 38 1.06 0.97 -0.94
C VAL A 38 2.40 1.05 -1.66
N ALA A 39 3.49 1.38 -0.95
CA ALA A 39 4.83 1.43 -1.53
C ALA A 39 5.23 0.07 -2.13
N CYS A 40 5.10 -1.02 -1.37
CA CYS A 40 5.43 -2.37 -1.85
C CYS A 40 4.57 -2.79 -3.05
N CYS A 41 3.28 -2.45 -3.04
CA CYS A 41 2.37 -2.70 -4.15
C CYS A 41 2.88 -2.02 -5.44
N GLN A 42 3.21 -0.74 -5.34
CA GLN A 42 3.68 0.03 -6.48
C GLN A 42 5.06 -0.41 -6.98
N LEU A 43 5.96 -0.80 -6.09
CA LEU A 43 7.25 -1.38 -6.45
C LEU A 43 7.07 -2.71 -7.20
N ALA A 44 6.17 -3.57 -6.75
CA ALA A 44 5.85 -4.83 -7.43
C ALA A 44 5.28 -4.58 -8.83
N LEU A 45 4.36 -3.63 -8.95
CA LEU A 45 3.76 -3.27 -10.25
C LEU A 45 4.79 -2.67 -11.20
N ARG A 46 5.65 -1.74 -10.74
CA ARG A 46 6.74 -1.17 -11.55
C ARG A 46 7.72 -2.24 -12.03
N LEU A 47 8.12 -3.15 -11.14
CA LEU A 47 9.00 -4.27 -11.49
C LEU A 47 8.40 -5.12 -12.60
N ARG A 48 7.08 -5.38 -12.51
CA ARG A 48 6.37 -6.13 -13.54
C ARG A 48 6.19 -5.37 -14.84
N SER A 49 5.80 -4.10 -14.80
CA SER A 49 5.63 -3.26 -16.00
C SER A 49 6.95 -3.03 -16.74
N GLY A 50 8.08 -3.02 -16.03
CA GLY A 50 9.42 -2.92 -16.62
C GLY A 50 9.89 -4.20 -17.32
N ALA A 51 9.29 -5.35 -17.02
CA ALA A 51 9.67 -6.62 -17.63
C ALA A 51 9.00 -6.82 -19.00
N LYS A 52 9.81 -7.14 -20.02
CA LYS A 52 9.30 -7.53 -21.34
C LYS A 52 8.92 -9.01 -21.32
N GLY A 53 7.64 -9.31 -21.14
CA GLY A 53 7.12 -10.67 -21.10
C GLY A 53 7.17 -11.27 -19.69
N SER A 54 7.67 -12.50 -19.56
CA SER A 54 7.80 -13.16 -18.25
C SER A 54 8.93 -12.53 -17.44
N LEU A 55 8.71 -12.38 -16.13
CA LEU A 55 9.74 -11.96 -15.19
C LEU A 55 10.90 -12.99 -15.17
N SER A 56 12.13 -12.49 -14.98
CA SER A 56 13.26 -13.37 -14.68
C SER A 56 13.03 -14.10 -13.36
N PHE A 57 13.79 -15.16 -13.06
CA PHE A 57 13.64 -15.87 -11.79
C PHE A 57 13.86 -14.94 -10.57
N SER A 58 14.87 -14.09 -10.62
CA SER A 58 15.15 -13.11 -9.55
C SER A 58 14.06 -12.06 -9.44
N ASP A 59 13.57 -11.52 -10.56
CA ASP A 59 12.51 -10.50 -10.53
C ASP A 59 11.17 -11.10 -10.11
N SER A 60 10.91 -12.37 -10.45
CA SER A 60 9.73 -13.11 -9.99
C SER A 60 9.78 -13.30 -8.47
N ALA A 61 10.92 -13.71 -7.92
CA ALA A 61 11.09 -13.85 -6.48
C ALA A 61 10.90 -12.50 -5.76
N ARG A 62 11.49 -11.42 -6.31
CA ARG A 62 11.34 -10.07 -5.76
C ARG A 62 9.91 -9.55 -5.86
N TYR A 63 9.23 -9.82 -6.97
CA TYR A 63 7.83 -9.49 -7.16
C TYR A 63 6.96 -10.17 -6.10
N GLU A 64 7.14 -11.47 -5.88
CA GLU A 64 6.37 -12.21 -4.89
C GLU A 64 6.67 -11.77 -3.45
N GLU A 65 7.91 -11.39 -3.14
CA GLU A 65 8.28 -10.80 -1.85
C GLU A 65 7.54 -9.48 -1.61
N LEU A 66 7.63 -8.54 -2.56
CA LEU A 66 6.97 -7.24 -2.49
C LEU A 66 5.46 -7.38 -2.41
N ARG A 67 4.88 -8.31 -3.18
CA ARG A 67 3.46 -8.62 -3.16
C ARG A 67 3.01 -9.13 -1.79
N ARG A 68 3.73 -10.09 -1.22
CA ARG A 68 3.43 -10.65 0.11
C ARG A 68 3.52 -9.58 1.20
N GLU A 69 4.55 -8.76 1.15
CA GLU A 69 4.73 -7.64 2.08
C GLU A 69 3.59 -6.62 1.94
N ALA A 70 3.26 -6.24 0.70
CA ALA A 70 2.15 -5.33 0.41
C ALA A 70 0.84 -5.86 1.01
N PHE A 71 0.49 -7.11 0.71
CA PHE A 71 -0.71 -7.75 1.21
C PHE A 71 -0.76 -7.77 2.75
N ALA A 72 0.31 -8.23 3.39
CA ALA A 72 0.37 -8.34 4.85
C ALA A 72 0.22 -6.96 5.53
N LYS A 73 0.85 -5.94 4.97
CA LYS A 73 0.84 -4.57 5.53
C LYS A 73 -0.50 -3.87 5.32
N LEU A 74 -1.09 -4.01 4.13
CA LEU A 74 -2.45 -3.51 3.87
C LEU A 74 -3.48 -4.24 4.73
N ALA A 75 -3.36 -5.57 4.90
CA ALA A 75 -4.24 -6.36 5.77
C ALA A 75 -4.15 -5.89 7.22
N LYS A 76 -2.93 -5.79 7.77
CA LYS A 76 -2.71 -5.32 9.15
C LYS A 76 -3.27 -3.91 9.36
N SER A 77 -3.02 -3.02 8.41
CA SER A 77 -3.56 -1.66 8.45
C SER A 77 -5.10 -1.63 8.40
N ARG A 78 -5.72 -2.55 7.62
CA ARG A 78 -7.17 -2.66 7.45
C ARG A 78 -7.86 -3.27 8.68
N ASP A 79 -7.18 -4.18 9.36
CA ASP A 79 -7.68 -4.80 10.59
C ASP A 79 -7.52 -3.90 11.82
N GLY A 80 -6.70 -2.85 11.74
CA GLY A 80 -6.56 -1.81 12.78
C GLY A 80 -7.87 -1.04 13.07
N ASP A 81 -7.91 -0.33 14.19
CA ASP A 81 -9.10 0.37 14.72
C ASP A 81 -9.86 1.23 13.70
N GLN A 82 -9.14 1.83 12.77
CA GLN A 82 -9.67 2.77 11.79
C GLN A 82 -10.24 2.08 10.55
N GLY A 83 -9.70 0.93 10.14
CA GLY A 83 -10.31 0.12 9.07
C GLY A 83 -11.61 -0.57 9.53
N ARG A 84 -11.77 -0.75 10.85
CA ARG A 84 -13.03 -1.19 11.47
C ARG A 84 -14.15 -0.13 11.42
N LEU A 85 -13.83 1.16 11.24
CA LEU A 85 -14.84 2.22 11.13
C LEU A 85 -15.71 2.04 9.87
N ARG A 86 -15.14 1.52 8.77
CA ARG A 86 -15.89 1.13 7.55
C ARG A 86 -16.95 0.07 7.82
N ARG A 87 -16.63 -0.94 8.65
CA ARG A 87 -17.58 -2.00 9.05
C ARG A 87 -18.74 -1.45 9.89
N LYS A 88 -18.55 -0.29 10.53
CA LYS A 88 -19.56 0.41 11.33
C LYS A 88 -20.34 1.46 10.54
N GLY A 89 -20.14 1.56 9.21
CA GLY A 89 -20.84 2.53 8.36
C GLY A 89 -20.33 3.97 8.49
N GLN A 90 -19.14 4.19 9.06
CA GLN A 90 -18.49 5.50 9.16
C GLN A 90 -17.49 5.71 8.01
N GLU A 91 -17.19 6.99 7.70
CA GLU A 91 -16.22 7.36 6.66
C GLU A 91 -14.87 6.67 6.92
N SER A 92 -14.46 5.87 5.94
CA SER A 92 -13.22 5.10 5.96
C SER A 92 -12.13 5.92 5.30
N PRO A 93 -10.90 5.96 5.85
CA PRO A 93 -9.77 6.62 5.20
C PRO A 93 -9.29 5.87 3.94
N TRP A 94 -9.81 4.66 3.69
CA TRP A 94 -9.50 3.81 2.53
C TRP A 94 -10.37 4.14 1.32
N LEU A 95 -9.74 4.32 0.17
CA LEU A 95 -10.34 4.59 -1.13
C LEU A 95 -10.62 3.29 -1.90
N GLU A 96 -11.47 3.35 -2.93
CA GLU A 96 -11.71 2.22 -3.83
C GLU A 96 -10.41 1.72 -4.50
N ALA A 97 -9.48 2.63 -4.77
CA ALA A 97 -8.16 2.29 -5.29
C ALA A 97 -7.38 1.36 -4.35
N ASP A 98 -7.55 1.51 -3.03
CA ASP A 98 -6.90 0.64 -2.07
C ASP A 98 -7.51 -0.77 -2.04
N ASP A 99 -8.82 -0.90 -2.24
CA ASP A 99 -9.47 -2.20 -2.39
C ASP A 99 -8.95 -2.93 -3.66
N ARG A 100 -8.72 -2.19 -4.76
CA ARG A 100 -8.09 -2.74 -5.96
C ARG A 100 -6.66 -3.19 -5.70
N MET A 101 -5.85 -2.37 -5.01
CA MET A 101 -4.48 -2.77 -4.62
C MET A 101 -4.48 -4.03 -3.77
N PHE A 102 -5.37 -4.13 -2.79
CA PHE A 102 -5.50 -5.29 -1.93
C PHE A 102 -5.84 -6.55 -2.73
N ALA A 103 -6.78 -6.45 -3.67
CA ALA A 103 -7.16 -7.57 -4.54
C ALA A 103 -5.98 -8.04 -5.41
N VAL A 104 -5.30 -7.10 -6.09
CA VAL A 104 -4.16 -7.43 -6.97
C VAL A 104 -3.02 -8.13 -6.22
N MET A 105 -2.81 -7.77 -4.95
CA MET A 105 -1.74 -8.37 -4.14
C MET A 105 -2.14 -9.69 -3.48
N GLN A 106 -3.42 -10.06 -3.48
CA GLN A 106 -3.91 -11.31 -2.89
C GLN A 106 -3.35 -12.55 -3.60
N GLU A 107 -2.91 -13.56 -2.83
CA GLU A 107 -2.35 -14.82 -3.34
C GLU A 107 -3.35 -15.56 -4.25
N GLY A 108 -2.87 -16.14 -5.35
CA GLY A 108 -3.69 -16.89 -6.31
C GLY A 108 -4.37 -16.06 -7.42
N GLN A 109 -4.34 -14.72 -7.35
CA GLN A 109 -4.70 -13.91 -8.51
C GLN A 109 -3.54 -13.85 -9.53
N PRO A 110 -3.83 -13.87 -10.85
CA PRO A 110 -2.82 -13.58 -11.85
C PRO A 110 -2.25 -12.20 -11.54
N PRO A 111 -0.95 -11.97 -11.79
CA PRO A 111 -0.37 -10.69 -11.46
C PRO A 111 -1.20 -9.60 -12.16
N GLY A 112 -1.80 -8.74 -11.34
CA GLY A 112 -2.92 -7.88 -11.76
C GLY A 112 -2.46 -6.65 -12.53
N ALA A 113 -3.41 -5.97 -13.16
CA ALA A 113 -3.19 -4.76 -13.95
C ALA A 113 -2.55 -3.62 -13.14
N GLU A 114 -1.97 -2.68 -13.86
CA GLU A 114 -1.47 -1.40 -13.34
C GLU A 114 -2.54 -0.74 -12.45
N VAL A 115 -2.17 -0.43 -11.21
CA VAL A 115 -3.06 0.23 -10.26
C VAL A 115 -2.66 1.69 -10.16
N GLU A 116 -3.44 2.54 -10.81
CA GLU A 116 -3.30 3.98 -10.69
C GLU A 116 -3.73 4.44 -9.29
N LEU A 117 -2.83 5.21 -8.71
CA LEU A 117 -2.94 5.85 -7.42
C LEU A 117 -3.73 7.17 -7.58
N PRO A 118 -4.88 7.35 -6.92
CA PRO A 118 -5.64 8.60 -7.02
C PRO A 118 -4.90 9.79 -6.39
N ASP A 119 -5.22 10.99 -6.89
CA ASP A 119 -4.75 12.24 -6.28
C ASP A 119 -5.22 12.33 -4.84
N GLY A 120 -4.27 12.60 -3.92
CA GLY A 120 -4.56 12.69 -2.50
C GLY A 120 -4.49 11.36 -1.76
N ILE A 121 -3.69 10.40 -2.25
CA ILE A 121 -3.32 9.23 -1.48
C ILE A 121 -2.75 9.60 -0.13
N GLY A 122 -3.19 8.81 0.84
CA GLY A 122 -2.87 9.01 2.22
C GLY A 122 -4.10 8.81 3.05
N TRP A 123 -3.83 8.40 4.27
CA TRP A 123 -4.76 8.43 5.38
C TRP A 123 -5.27 9.86 5.55
N GLN A 124 -6.33 10.23 4.84
CA GLN A 124 -6.99 11.49 5.10
C GLN A 124 -7.58 11.33 6.50
N PHE A 125 -6.94 11.96 7.49
CA PHE A 125 -7.65 12.29 8.72
C PHE A 125 -8.92 12.96 8.25
N VAL A 126 -10.06 12.37 8.57
CA VAL A 126 -11.37 13.00 8.45
C VAL A 126 -11.25 14.28 9.26
N SER A 127 -10.76 15.34 8.62
CA SER A 127 -10.73 16.66 9.19
C SER A 127 -12.19 16.99 9.21
N ASN A 128 -12.76 16.98 10.42
CA ASN A 128 -14.04 17.61 10.71
C ASN A 128 -14.12 18.86 9.83
N ARG A 129 -15.01 18.83 8.83
CA ARG A 129 -15.53 20.10 8.32
C ARG A 129 -16.19 20.75 9.51
N ILE A 130 -15.60 21.88 9.90
CA ILE A 130 -16.16 22.83 10.87
C ILE A 130 -17.55 23.24 10.42
#